data_AF-A0A0G1ZLK4-F1
#
_entry.id   AF-A0A0G1ZLK4-F1
#
_cell.length_a   1.000
_cell.length_b   1.000
_cell.length_c   1.000
_cell.angle_alpha   90.00
_cell.angle_beta   90.00
_cell.angle_gamma   90.00
#
_symmetry.space_group_name_H-M   'P 1'
#
loop_
_entity.id
_entity.type
_entity.pdbx_description
1 polymer ?
#
loop_
_entity_poly.entity_id
_entity_poly.type
_entity_poly.pdbx_seq_one_letter_code
_entity_poly.pdbx_strand_id
1 'polypeptide(L)'
;RRALGTCLLLDAHVEQPTESALHNSKLAKKLARIMAEELTPEQMTTVTLFADGYKYSEIAEQTHVRLGTVMSRLHRARRTIQACANDHFSPDDF
;
A
#
# COMPACT_ATOMS: atom_id res chain seq x y z
N ARG A 1 -3.56 -54.84 14.87
CA ARG A 1 -2.54 -54.60 13.82
C ARG A 1 -3.24 -54.03 12.60
N ARG A 2 -2.56 -53.09 11.91
CA ARG A 2 -2.97 -52.29 10.74
C ARG A 2 -3.82 -51.05 11.07
N ALA A 3 -3.52 -49.87 10.58
CA ALA A 3 -2.28 -49.28 10.05
C ALA A 3 -2.48 -47.77 10.16
N LEU A 4 -1.40 -47.07 10.50
CA LEU A 4 -1.31 -45.61 10.53
C LEU A 4 -1.72 -45.05 9.16
N GLY A 5 -2.78 -44.26 9.13
CA GLY A 5 -3.32 -43.63 7.92
C GLY A 5 -3.08 -42.13 7.93
N THR A 6 -1.91 -41.75 7.43
CA THR A 6 -1.65 -40.51 6.69
C THR A 6 -1.91 -39.21 7.45
N CYS A 7 -0.88 -38.80 8.20
CA CYS A 7 -0.57 -37.40 8.46
C CYS A 7 -0.54 -36.65 7.11
N LEU A 8 -1.53 -35.80 6.85
CA LEU A 8 -1.51 -34.82 5.77
C LEU A 8 -0.46 -33.76 6.17
N LEU A 9 0.79 -34.00 5.78
CA LEU A 9 1.74 -32.92 5.57
C LEU A 9 1.08 -32.01 4.52
N LEU A 10 0.60 -30.84 4.95
CA LEU A 10 0.52 -29.72 4.03
C LEU A 10 1.96 -29.44 3.63
N ASP A 11 2.28 -29.77 2.39
CA ASP A 11 3.44 -29.24 1.71
C ASP A 11 3.23 -27.73 1.57
N ALA A 12 3.56 -27.00 2.63
CA ALA A 12 3.89 -25.59 2.56
C ALA A 12 5.17 -25.51 1.72
N HIS A 13 4.99 -25.55 0.39
CA HIS A 13 5.98 -25.06 -0.53
C HIS A 13 6.14 -23.57 -0.22
N VAL A 14 7.05 -23.28 0.72
CA VAL A 14 7.59 -21.95 0.93
C VAL A 14 8.37 -21.64 -0.34
N GLU A 15 7.66 -21.13 -1.35
CA GLU A 15 8.30 -20.56 -2.53
C GLU A 15 9.30 -19.52 -2.02
N GLN A 16 10.58 -19.78 -2.29
CA GLN A 16 11.63 -18.84 -1.93
C GLN A 16 11.29 -17.50 -2.60
N PRO A 17 11.25 -16.38 -1.85
CA PRO A 17 10.89 -15.10 -2.44
C PRO A 17 11.89 -14.77 -3.55
N THR A 18 11.37 -14.59 -4.76
CA THR A 18 12.17 -14.19 -5.91
C THR A 18 12.84 -12.84 -5.65
N GLU A 19 13.95 -12.58 -6.34
CA GLU A 19 14.66 -11.29 -6.24
C GLU A 19 13.72 -10.10 -6.51
N SER A 20 12.82 -10.24 -7.49
CA SER A 20 11.78 -9.25 -7.81
C SER A 20 10.76 -9.09 -6.68
N ALA A 21 10.35 -10.17 -6.00
CA ALA A 21 9.44 -10.08 -4.86
C ALA A 21 10.10 -9.36 -3.67
N LEU A 22 11.38 -9.62 -3.42
CA LEU A 22 12.15 -8.94 -2.38
C LEU A 22 12.32 -7.44 -2.69
N HIS A 23 12.67 -7.11 -3.94
CA HIS A 23 12.78 -5.73 -4.41
C HIS A 23 11.46 -4.97 -4.28
N ASN A 24 10.35 -5.53 -4.76
CA ASN A 24 9.01 -4.94 -4.61
C ASN A 24 8.62 -4.74 -3.14
N SER A 25 8.97 -5.69 -2.26
CA SER A 25 8.73 -5.57 -0.82
C SER A 25 9.51 -4.41 -0.19
N LYS A 26 10.77 -4.18 -0.62
CA LYS A 26 11.58 -3.06 -0.14
C LYS A 26 10.98 -1.72 -0.59
N LEU A 27 10.60 -1.59 -1.86
CA LEU A 27 9.94 -0.38 -2.38
C LEU A 27 8.63 -0.08 -1.64
N ALA A 28 7.80 -1.11 -1.44
CA ALA A 28 6.54 -0.97 -0.72
C ALA A 28 6.75 -0.49 0.72
N LYS A 29 7.75 -1.02 1.43
CA LYS A 29 8.10 -0.56 2.79
C LYS A 29 8.56 0.90 2.82
N LYS A 30 9.36 1.31 1.84
CA LYS A 30 9.86 2.68 1.72
C LYS A 30 8.73 3.68 1.46
N LEU A 31 7.81 3.33 0.55
CA LEU A 31 6.59 4.11 0.30
C LEU A 31 5.70 4.19 1.54
N ALA A 32 5.46 3.07 2.22
CA ALA A 32 4.65 3.04 3.44
C ALA A 32 5.22 3.94 4.53
N ARG A 33 6.56 3.98 4.69
CA ARG A 33 7.22 4.88 5.63
C ARG A 33 6.99 6.35 5.27
N ILE A 34 7.23 6.73 4.01
CA ILE A 34 7.01 8.10 3.52
C ILE A 34 5.56 8.51 3.77
N MET A 35 4.60 7.65 3.44
CA MET A 35 3.18 7.94 3.66
C MET A 35 2.89 8.15 5.15
N ALA A 36 3.44 7.32 6.03
CA ALA A 36 3.21 7.41 7.47
C ALA A 36 3.82 8.68 8.11
N GLU A 37 4.96 9.14 7.61
CA GLU A 37 5.68 10.31 8.14
C GLU A 37 5.12 11.63 7.61
N GLU A 38 4.66 11.67 6.35
CA GLU A 38 4.42 12.93 5.64
C GLU A 38 2.92 13.24 5.39
N LEU A 39 2.04 12.24 5.41
CA LEU A 39 0.60 12.47 5.19
C LEU A 39 -0.13 12.69 6.52
N THR A 40 -1.07 13.63 6.50
CA THR A 40 -2.04 13.72 7.61
C THR A 40 -2.93 12.48 7.65
N PRO A 41 -3.51 12.12 8.80
CA PRO A 41 -4.41 10.97 8.90
C PRO A 41 -5.55 11.01 7.87
N GLU A 42 -6.12 12.19 7.60
CA GLU A 42 -7.21 12.31 6.63
C GLU A 42 -6.72 12.15 5.19
N GLN A 43 -5.51 12.60 4.88
CA GLN A 43 -4.90 12.37 3.57
C GLN A 43 -4.61 10.89 3.36
N MET A 44 -4.04 10.23 4.38
CA MET A 44 -3.80 8.79 4.38
C MET A 44 -5.09 8.02 4.11
N THR A 45 -6.14 8.25 4.90
CA THR A 45 -7.45 7.59 4.69
C THR A 45 -8.00 7.83 3.29
N THR A 46 -7.91 9.06 2.78
CA THR A 46 -8.39 9.39 1.43
C THR A 46 -7.60 8.64 0.35
N VAL A 47 -6.27 8.54 0.49
CA VAL A 47 -5.41 7.82 -0.46
C VAL A 47 -5.65 6.32 -0.40
N THR A 48 -5.78 5.73 0.79
CA THR A 48 -6.07 4.30 0.96
C THR A 48 -7.39 3.92 0.30
N LEU A 49 -8.49 4.64 0.61
CA LEU A 49 -9.78 4.36 -0.01
C LEU A 49 -9.75 4.53 -1.54
N PHE A 50 -9.03 5.54 -2.04
CA PHE A 50 -8.87 5.70 -3.49
C PHE A 50 -8.06 4.55 -4.12
N ALA A 51 -7.01 4.07 -3.45
CA ALA A 51 -6.21 2.93 -3.90
C ALA A 51 -7.02 1.62 -3.88
N ASP A 52 -7.96 1.49 -2.93
CA ASP A 52 -8.91 0.37 -2.85
C ASP A 52 -10.01 0.44 -3.93
N GLY A 53 -10.03 1.49 -4.76
CA GLY A 53 -10.93 1.62 -5.91
C GLY A 53 -12.22 2.40 -5.66
N TYR A 54 -12.36 3.05 -4.51
CA TYR A 54 -13.53 3.89 -4.22
C TYR A 54 -13.55 5.13 -5.11
N LYS A 55 -14.75 5.51 -5.56
CA LYS A 55 -14.98 6.76 -6.28
C LYS A 55 -14.93 7.95 -5.34
N TYR A 56 -14.65 9.13 -5.88
CA TYR A 56 -14.56 10.35 -5.07
C TYR A 56 -15.85 10.66 -4.29
N SER A 57 -17.03 10.35 -4.84
CA SER A 57 -18.31 10.52 -4.16
C SER A 57 -18.46 9.56 -2.98
N GLU A 58 -18.07 8.29 -3.15
CA GLU A 58 -18.13 7.27 -2.09
C GLU A 58 -17.18 7.62 -0.95
N ILE A 59 -15.98 8.12 -1.27
CA ILE A 59 -15.02 8.62 -0.27
C ILE A 59 -15.58 9.84 0.46
N ALA A 60 -16.22 10.77 -0.26
CA ALA A 60 -16.82 11.97 0.33
C ALA A 60 -17.94 11.61 1.31
N GLU A 61 -18.80 10.65 0.95
CA GLU A 61 -19.86 10.12 1.80
C GLU A 61 -19.29 9.42 3.04
N GLN A 62 -18.34 8.50 2.86
CA GLN A 62 -17.75 7.70 3.94
C GLN A 62 -16.93 8.53 4.94
N THR A 63 -16.27 9.58 4.46
CA THR A 63 -15.44 10.47 5.31
C THR A 63 -16.17 11.74 5.74
N HIS A 64 -17.45 11.89 5.35
CA HIS A 64 -18.30 13.05 5.68
C HIS A 64 -17.67 14.41 5.32
N VAL A 65 -17.01 14.50 4.15
CA VAL A 65 -16.44 15.75 3.63
C VAL A 65 -16.99 16.06 2.24
N ARG A 66 -16.77 17.29 1.77
CA ARG A 66 -17.16 17.69 0.41
C ARG A 66 -16.31 16.98 -0.64
N LEU A 67 -16.87 16.72 -1.82
CA LEU A 67 -16.15 16.16 -2.97
C LEU A 67 -14.87 16.93 -3.32
N GLY A 68 -14.92 18.27 -3.31
CA GLY A 68 -13.75 19.12 -3.52
C GLY A 68 -12.67 18.93 -2.45
N THR A 69 -13.05 18.59 -1.21
CA THR A 69 -12.10 18.25 -0.15
C THR A 69 -11.36 16.96 -0.48
N VAL A 70 -12.05 15.91 -0.93
CA VAL A 70 -11.45 14.65 -1.38
C VAL A 70 -10.42 14.91 -2.48
N MET A 71 -10.80 15.64 -3.52
CA MET A 71 -9.89 15.99 -4.63
C MET A 71 -8.67 16.77 -4.14
N SER A 72 -8.87 17.77 -3.28
CA SER A 72 -7.77 18.58 -2.75
C SER A 72 -6.83 17.77 -1.85
N ARG A 73 -7.36 16.80 -1.07
CA ARG A 73 -6.57 15.88 -0.25
C ARG A 73 -5.73 14.95 -1.12
N LEU A 74 -6.32 14.32 -2.13
CA LEU A 74 -5.59 13.46 -3.07
C LEU A 74 -4.51 14.22 -3.83
N HIS A 75 -4.81 15.44 -4.30
CA HIS A 75 -3.83 16.27 -4.99
C HIS A 75 -2.64 16.58 -4.08
N ARG A 76 -2.88 17.05 -2.85
CA ARG A 76 -1.81 17.36 -1.90
C ARG A 76 -1.01 16.10 -1.53
N ALA A 77 -1.68 15.01 -1.19
CA ALA A 77 -1.03 13.75 -0.83
C ALA A 77 -0.13 13.22 -1.97
N ARG A 78 -0.61 13.26 -3.22
CA ARG A 78 0.20 12.86 -4.39
C ARG A 78 1.44 13.75 -4.55
N ARG A 79 1.30 15.07 -4.39
CA ARG A 79 2.42 16.01 -4.46
C ARG A 79 3.45 15.75 -3.37
N THR A 80 3.00 15.51 -2.14
CA THR A 80 3.88 15.15 -1.01
C THR A 80 4.63 13.85 -1.30
N ILE A 81 3.92 12.78 -1.67
CA ILE A 81 4.55 11.49 -1.99
C ILE A 81 5.57 11.64 -3.14
N GLN A 82 5.22 12.36 -4.20
CA GLN A 82 6.12 12.58 -5.34
C GLN A 82 7.38 13.36 -4.94
N ALA A 83 7.24 14.43 -4.14
CA ALA A 83 8.38 15.21 -3.67
C ALA A 83 9.31 14.35 -2.82
N CYS A 84 8.77 13.64 -1.83
CA CYS A 84 9.57 12.78 -0.95
C CYS A 84 10.17 11.60 -1.71
N ALA A 85 9.45 11.02 -2.67
CA ALA A 85 9.98 9.92 -3.47
C ALA A 85 11.19 10.35 -4.30
N ASN A 86 11.19 11.55 -4.89
CA ASN A 86 12.34 12.04 -5.63
C ASN A 86 13.59 12.21 -4.73
N ASP A 87 13.41 12.55 -3.46
CA ASP A 87 14.52 12.73 -2.52
C ASP A 87 15.01 11.40 -1.94
N HIS A 88 14.14 10.39 -1.87
CA HIS A 88 14.44 9.14 -1.18
C HIS A 88 14.82 8.00 -2.13
N PHE A 89 14.39 8.01 -3.40
CA PHE A 89 14.59 6.91 -4.34
C PHE A 89 15.81 7.12 -5.25
N SER A 90 16.61 6.07 -5.44
CA SER A 90 17.72 6.03 -6.40
C SER A 90 17.19 5.62 -7.78
N PRO A 91 17.82 6.02 -8.90
CA PRO A 91 17.55 5.43 -10.21
C PRO A 91 17.64 3.90 -10.22
N ASP A 92 18.43 3.29 -9.33
CA ASP A 92 18.58 1.83 -9.19
C ASP A 92 17.40 1.15 -8.46
N ASP A 93 16.46 1.93 -7.91
CA ASP A 93 15.25 1.42 -7.26
C ASP A 93 14.16 0.98 -8.28
N PHE A 94 14.36 1.14 -9.59
CA PHE A 94 13.39 0.84 -10.66
C PHE A 94 14.03 0.14 -11.86
#